data_AF-A0A505DC02-F1
#
_entry.id   AF-A0A505DC02-F1
#
_cell.length_a   1.000
_cell.length_b   1.000
_cell.length_c   1.000
_cell.angle_alpha   90.00
_cell.angle_beta   90.00
_cell.angle_gamma   90.00
#
_symmetry.space_group_name_H-M   'P 1'
#
loop_
_entity.id
_entity.type
_entity.pdbx_description
1 polymer ?
#
loop_
_entity_poly.entity_id
_entity_poly.type
_entity_poly.pdbx_seq_one_letter_code
_entity_poly.pdbx_strand_id
1 'polypeptide(L)'
;MDWYPAPDEDLLLRTTAKFATGVAPAVSGCRWFRDPERKDIQGELSGWPSGPAFTLRTTGDQAARRTGRAFLVGIPLIANLIANIGGAAGSPFGDVPVRGKPEEPENEVRDFPVMWAASGALARTVPWQLDPGRRPEGYVTDLALTSRRLLFLGVRSGTLDKADVLGEFPRESIATARQMKFSEIGADVRITFADQSWIRLFTGNPDSAERLAELLTGTVQMLPESALSEGQRQRVTRFMADLPDTAQPPAYTKLASGIVMVEARVPAKAGTDLFETHSILMDASGAPAQPEPGDL
;
A
#
# COMPACT_ATOMS: atom_id res chain seq x y z
N MET A 1 17.23 -1.07 -6.62
CA MET A 1 16.68 -1.53 -5.31
C MET A 1 17.85 -2.11 -4.57
N ASP A 2 17.93 -1.98 -3.24
CA ASP A 2 18.41 -3.10 -2.40
C ASP A 2 18.42 -2.73 -0.92
N TRP A 3 17.33 -3.11 -0.26
CA TRP A 3 17.29 -3.28 1.18
C TRP A 3 16.64 -4.65 1.43
N TYR A 4 17.26 -5.42 2.30
CA TYR A 4 16.83 -6.77 2.69
C TYR A 4 16.70 -6.81 4.21
N PRO A 5 15.72 -7.54 4.74
CA PRO A 5 15.59 -7.72 6.19
C PRO A 5 16.78 -8.51 6.75
N ALA A 6 16.92 -8.48 8.08
CA ALA A 6 17.89 -9.32 8.76
C ALA A 6 17.58 -10.82 8.50
N PRO A 7 18.57 -11.74 8.63
CA PRO A 7 18.36 -13.16 8.35
C PRO A 7 17.25 -13.84 9.18
N ASP A 8 16.88 -13.24 10.31
CA ASP A 8 15.87 -13.69 11.25
C ASP A 8 14.59 -12.83 11.20
N GLU A 9 14.43 -12.03 10.15
CA GLU A 9 13.32 -11.11 9.92
C GLU A 9 12.71 -11.38 8.53
N ASP A 10 11.39 -11.61 8.49
CA ASP A 10 10.69 -11.93 7.26
C ASP A 10 10.11 -10.65 6.64
N LEU A 11 10.34 -10.44 5.34
CA LEU A 11 9.70 -9.35 4.60
C LEU A 11 8.29 -9.76 4.18
N LEU A 12 7.27 -9.18 4.84
CA LEU A 12 5.86 -9.53 4.64
C LEU A 12 5.24 -8.80 3.46
N LEU A 13 5.55 -7.51 3.30
CA LEU A 13 5.04 -6.69 2.21
C LEU A 13 6.06 -5.61 1.87
N ARG A 14 6.24 -5.34 0.57
CA ARG A 14 6.92 -4.12 0.09
C ARG A 14 6.06 -3.48 -0.99
N THR A 15 5.77 -2.20 -0.82
CA THR A 15 4.95 -1.44 -1.77
C THR A 15 5.39 0.02 -1.82
N THR A 16 5.07 0.75 -2.88
CA THR A 16 5.35 2.19 -2.92
C THR A 16 4.49 2.92 -1.88
N ALA A 17 5.03 3.96 -1.26
CA ALA A 17 4.28 4.84 -0.37
C ALA A 17 4.54 6.32 -0.65
N LYS A 18 3.48 7.10 -0.55
CA LYS A 18 3.52 8.58 -0.49
C LYS A 18 2.32 9.05 0.31
N PHE A 19 2.33 10.27 0.83
CA PHE A 19 1.10 10.84 1.39
C PHE A 19 0.00 10.83 0.34
N ALA A 20 -1.18 10.37 0.75
CA ALA A 20 -2.38 10.35 -0.08
C ALA A 20 -2.70 11.78 -0.56
N THR A 21 -3.57 11.92 -1.55
CA THR A 21 -3.95 13.24 -2.08
C THR A 21 -5.45 13.37 -2.17
N GLY A 22 -5.99 14.51 -1.72
CA GLY A 22 -7.43 14.73 -1.70
C GLY A 22 -8.06 14.60 -3.08
N VAL A 23 -9.21 13.91 -3.14
CA VAL A 23 -9.92 13.63 -4.39
C VAL A 23 -11.26 14.37 -4.51
N ALA A 24 -11.86 14.81 -3.40
CA ALA A 24 -13.08 15.59 -3.42
C ALA A 24 -12.82 17.00 -3.99
N PRO A 25 -13.79 17.63 -4.68
CA PRO A 25 -13.56 18.90 -5.38
C PRO A 25 -12.93 20.00 -4.53
N ALA A 26 -13.37 20.18 -3.28
CA ALA A 26 -12.90 21.25 -2.40
C ALA A 26 -11.44 21.06 -1.93
N VAL A 27 -10.98 19.80 -1.85
CA VAL A 27 -9.67 19.42 -1.31
C VAL A 27 -8.79 18.76 -2.37
N SER A 28 -9.16 18.89 -3.64
CA SER A 28 -8.51 18.18 -4.74
C SER A 28 -7.05 18.61 -4.87
N GLY A 29 -6.12 17.66 -4.71
CA GLY A 29 -4.69 17.93 -4.71
C GLY A 29 -4.10 18.35 -3.35
N CYS A 30 -4.93 18.50 -2.32
CA CYS A 30 -4.51 18.96 -0.99
C CYS A 30 -3.99 17.83 -0.13
N ARG A 31 -3.03 18.18 0.74
CA ARG A 31 -2.37 17.30 1.72
C ARG A 31 -2.07 18.14 2.95
N TRP A 32 -2.94 18.10 3.95
CA TRP A 32 -2.76 18.90 5.15
C TRP A 32 -2.12 18.09 6.28
N PHE A 33 -1.37 18.77 7.13
CA PHE A 33 -0.76 18.23 8.33
C PHE A 33 -1.47 18.88 9.51
N ARG A 34 -2.16 18.08 10.34
CA ARG A 34 -3.04 18.61 11.39
C ARG A 34 -2.60 18.17 12.77
N ASP A 35 -2.80 19.02 13.77
CA ASP A 35 -2.86 18.60 15.18
C ASP A 35 -4.29 18.15 15.58
N PRO A 36 -4.50 17.68 16.82
CA PRO A 36 -5.84 17.34 17.33
C PRO A 36 -6.85 18.50 17.31
N GLU A 37 -6.38 19.75 17.23
CA GLU A 37 -7.18 20.97 17.18
C GLU A 37 -7.41 21.46 15.75
N ARG A 38 -6.99 20.67 14.73
CA ARG A 38 -7.04 20.97 13.29
C ARG A 38 -6.20 22.17 12.85
N LYS A 39 -5.24 22.61 13.66
CA LYS A 39 -4.27 23.62 13.23
C LYS A 39 -3.29 22.99 12.26
N ASP A 40 -2.82 23.79 11.29
CA ASP A 40 -1.77 23.35 10.37
C ASP A 40 -0.44 23.28 11.11
N ILE A 41 0.16 22.09 11.16
CA ILE A 41 1.43 21.84 11.85
C ILE A 41 2.62 21.73 10.90
N GLN A 42 2.45 22.02 9.61
CA GLN A 42 3.53 21.88 8.63
C GLN A 42 4.80 22.65 9.03
N GLY A 43 4.64 23.83 9.65
CA GLY A 43 5.76 24.66 10.13
C GLY A 43 6.43 24.14 11.40
N GLU A 44 5.86 23.15 12.07
CA GLU A 44 6.36 22.54 13.31
C GLU A 44 7.11 21.22 13.06
N LEU A 45 7.09 20.71 11.82
CA LEU A 45 7.74 19.44 11.47
C LEU A 45 9.25 19.64 11.32
N SER A 46 9.98 19.31 12.39
CA SER A 46 11.44 19.49 12.45
C SER A 46 12.17 18.72 11.34
N GLY A 47 13.10 19.39 10.66
CA GLY A 47 13.90 18.80 9.58
C GLY A 47 13.19 18.68 8.23
N TRP A 48 11.91 19.06 8.13
CA TRP A 48 11.19 19.05 6.86
C TRP A 48 11.54 20.28 6.02
N PRO A 49 11.82 20.13 4.72
CA PRO A 49 11.95 21.27 3.81
C PRO A 49 10.68 22.13 3.79
N SER A 50 10.75 23.36 3.29
CA SER A 50 9.51 24.09 2.98
C SER A 50 8.70 23.33 1.93
N GLY A 51 7.37 23.34 2.07
CA GLY A 51 6.47 22.64 1.17
C GLY A 51 5.30 23.51 0.75
N PRO A 52 4.43 22.98 -0.12
CA PRO A 52 3.26 23.71 -0.59
C PRO A 52 2.36 24.11 0.57
N ALA A 53 1.86 25.35 0.54
CA ALA A 53 0.75 25.76 1.39
C ALA A 53 -0.56 25.39 0.67
N PHE A 54 -1.47 24.74 1.39
CA PHE A 54 -2.77 24.36 0.85
C PHE A 54 -3.87 25.22 1.45
N THR A 55 -4.67 25.83 0.58
CA THR A 55 -5.93 26.49 0.94
C THR A 55 -7.08 25.72 0.34
N LEU A 56 -8.24 25.77 1.02
CA LEU A 56 -9.48 25.25 0.43
C LEU A 56 -9.72 25.92 -0.93
N ARG A 57 -10.13 25.11 -1.90
CA ARG A 57 -10.39 25.61 -3.25
C ARG A 57 -11.67 26.45 -3.28
N THR A 58 -11.63 27.53 -4.04
CA THR A 58 -12.77 28.43 -4.20
C THR A 58 -13.92 27.74 -4.95
N THR A 59 -15.14 28.25 -4.82
CA THR A 59 -16.33 27.70 -5.49
C THR A 59 -16.15 27.62 -7.02
N GLY A 60 -15.44 28.58 -7.62
CA GLY A 60 -15.11 28.59 -9.05
C GLY A 60 -14.17 27.46 -9.46
N ASP A 61 -13.12 27.21 -8.68
CA ASP A 61 -12.17 26.11 -8.92
C ASP A 61 -12.84 24.73 -8.81
N GLN A 62 -13.79 24.60 -7.87
CA GLN A 62 -14.54 23.36 -7.68
C GLN A 62 -15.43 23.03 -8.88
N ALA A 63 -16.09 24.04 -9.47
CA ALA A 63 -16.93 23.88 -10.65
C ALA A 63 -16.10 23.42 -11.86
N ALA A 64 -14.97 24.08 -12.14
CA ALA A 64 -14.10 23.76 -13.27
C ALA A 64 -13.59 22.30 -13.26
N ARG A 65 -13.32 21.72 -12.07
CA ARG A 65 -12.87 20.31 -11.97
C ARG A 65 -14.00 19.30 -12.00
N ARG A 66 -15.23 19.66 -11.61
CA ARG A 66 -16.40 18.80 -11.87
C ARG A 66 -16.60 18.60 -13.38
N THR A 67 -16.39 19.65 -14.17
CA THR A 67 -16.46 19.59 -15.64
C THR A 67 -15.19 19.02 -16.29
N GLY A 68 -14.00 19.36 -15.78
CA GLY A 68 -12.72 18.92 -16.34
C GLY A 68 -12.40 17.43 -16.12
N ARG A 69 -12.81 16.84 -14.99
CA ARG A 69 -12.69 15.38 -14.78
C ARG A 69 -13.70 14.58 -15.60
N ALA A 70 -14.76 15.20 -16.14
CA ALA A 70 -15.62 14.54 -17.12
C ALA A 70 -14.95 14.43 -18.51
N PHE A 71 -13.95 15.27 -18.81
CA PHE A 71 -13.21 15.26 -20.09
C PHE A 71 -11.91 14.45 -20.07
N LEU A 72 -11.39 14.07 -18.89
CA LEU A 72 -10.19 13.21 -18.74
C LEU A 72 -10.51 11.71 -18.66
N VAL A 73 -11.75 11.30 -18.95
CA VAL A 73 -12.20 9.88 -18.99
C VAL A 73 -11.77 9.18 -20.29
N GLY A 74 -10.93 9.81 -21.13
CA GLY A 74 -10.58 9.35 -22.46
C GLY A 74 -9.10 9.03 -22.69
N ILE A 75 -8.39 8.44 -21.72
CA ILE A 75 -7.07 7.83 -21.99
C ILE A 75 -7.20 6.31 -21.82
N PRO A 76 -7.12 5.52 -22.91
CA PRO A 76 -7.13 4.07 -22.80
C PRO A 76 -5.78 3.60 -22.23
N LEU A 77 -5.78 3.13 -20.99
CA LEU A 77 -4.67 2.33 -20.48
C LEU A 77 -4.70 0.98 -21.19
N ILE A 78 -3.79 0.79 -22.14
CA ILE A 78 -3.51 -0.50 -22.76
C ILE A 78 -2.92 -1.41 -21.67
N ALA A 79 -3.76 -2.26 -21.09
CA ALA A 79 -3.32 -3.38 -20.26
C ALA A 79 -3.23 -4.64 -21.13
N ASN A 80 -2.07 -5.30 -21.09
CA ASN A 80 -1.79 -6.52 -21.83
C ASN A 80 -2.81 -7.63 -21.52
N LEU A 81 -3.47 -8.09 -22.58
CA LEU A 81 -4.43 -9.19 -22.57
C LEU A 81 -3.68 -10.51 -22.76
N ILE A 82 -3.54 -11.32 -21.70
CA ILE A 82 -3.34 -12.77 -21.88
C ILE A 82 -4.72 -13.42 -21.86
N ALA A 83 -5.05 -14.04 -22.99
CA ALA A 83 -6.29 -14.71 -23.26
C ALA A 83 -6.44 -16.01 -22.45
N ASN A 84 -7.64 -16.24 -21.91
CA ASN A 84 -8.35 -17.51 -22.08
C ASN A 84 -9.86 -17.38 -21.79
N ILE A 85 -10.63 -17.35 -22.89
CA ILE A 85 -11.79 -18.21 -23.19
C ILE A 85 -12.79 -18.45 -22.04
N GLY A 86 -13.96 -17.79 -22.11
CA GLY A 86 -15.15 -18.25 -21.37
C GLY A 86 -16.24 -17.21 -21.09
N GLY A 87 -16.81 -16.61 -22.14
CA GLY A 87 -18.14 -15.97 -22.20
C GLY A 87 -18.80 -15.34 -20.96
N ALA A 88 -18.91 -14.01 -20.96
CA ALA A 88 -20.14 -13.29 -20.63
C ALA A 88 -20.13 -11.94 -21.36
N ALA A 89 -21.26 -11.55 -21.95
CA ALA A 89 -21.42 -10.29 -22.67
C ALA A 89 -21.39 -9.11 -21.69
N GLY A 90 -20.20 -8.58 -21.43
CA GLY A 90 -19.99 -7.30 -20.75
C GLY A 90 -19.95 -6.15 -21.76
N SER A 91 -20.65 -5.07 -21.45
CA SER A 91 -20.75 -3.84 -22.24
C SER A 91 -19.36 -3.32 -22.69
N PRO A 92 -19.20 -2.79 -23.93
CA PRO A 92 -17.93 -2.27 -24.43
C PRO A 92 -17.49 -0.93 -23.80
N PHE A 93 -18.22 -0.46 -22.78
CA PHE A 93 -17.83 0.67 -21.94
C PHE A 93 -17.44 0.11 -20.58
N GLY A 94 -16.14 0.02 -20.32
CA GLY A 94 -15.60 -0.44 -19.05
C GLY A 94 -16.16 0.38 -17.89
N ASP A 95 -16.53 -0.31 -16.81
CA ASP A 95 -16.93 0.32 -15.56
C ASP A 95 -15.79 1.22 -15.07
N VAL A 96 -16.04 2.54 -15.10
CA VAL A 96 -15.20 3.52 -14.42
C VAL A 96 -15.21 3.16 -12.94
N PRO A 97 -14.06 3.12 -12.22
CA PRO A 97 -14.07 2.92 -10.79
C PRO A 97 -14.94 4.00 -10.16
N VAL A 98 -16.14 3.61 -9.72
CA VAL A 98 -17.04 4.51 -9.02
C VAL A 98 -16.34 4.83 -7.71
N ARG A 99 -15.84 6.08 -7.59
CA ARG A 99 -15.31 6.58 -6.32
C ARG A 99 -16.29 6.19 -5.22
N GLY A 100 -15.79 5.57 -4.15
CA GLY A 100 -16.62 5.19 -3.00
C GLY A 100 -17.41 6.38 -2.46
N LYS A 101 -18.34 6.13 -1.52
CA LYS A 101 -18.91 7.24 -0.74
C LYS A 101 -17.87 7.69 0.29
N PRO A 102 -17.74 9.00 0.60
CA PRO A 102 -16.91 9.45 1.71
C PRO A 102 -17.32 8.75 3.00
N GLU A 103 -16.36 8.18 3.70
CA GLU A 103 -16.53 7.50 4.98
C GLU A 103 -16.31 8.47 6.14
N GLU A 104 -15.42 9.46 5.95
CA GLU A 104 -15.07 10.49 6.93
C GLU A 104 -15.17 11.88 6.26
N PRO A 105 -16.38 12.42 6.00
CA PRO A 105 -16.55 13.66 5.23
C PRO A 105 -15.75 14.86 5.76
N GLU A 106 -15.53 14.94 7.07
CA GLU A 106 -14.70 15.95 7.72
C GLU A 106 -13.22 15.86 7.36
N ASN A 107 -12.72 14.67 6.99
CA ASN A 107 -11.32 14.41 6.64
C ASN A 107 -11.13 14.04 5.16
N GLU A 108 -12.22 14.00 4.39
CA GLU A 108 -12.20 13.58 2.99
C GLU A 108 -12.78 14.61 2.03
N VAL A 109 -13.65 15.49 2.52
CA VAL A 109 -14.38 16.48 1.71
C VAL A 109 -14.13 17.90 2.21
N ARG A 110 -14.17 18.13 3.53
CA ARG A 110 -14.01 19.47 4.12
C ARG A 110 -12.56 19.79 4.51
N ASP A 111 -11.82 18.75 4.83
CA ASP A 111 -10.40 18.75 5.11
C ASP A 111 -9.81 17.51 4.41
N PHE A 112 -8.49 17.40 4.40
CA PHE A 112 -7.78 16.22 3.90
C PHE A 112 -6.44 16.07 4.65
N PRO A 113 -6.51 15.77 5.97
CA PRO A 113 -5.32 15.47 6.74
C PRO A 113 -4.64 14.20 6.20
N VAL A 114 -3.37 14.32 5.87
CA VAL A 114 -2.48 13.17 5.57
C VAL A 114 -1.62 12.80 6.78
N MET A 115 -1.63 13.65 7.80
CA MET A 115 -1.03 13.45 9.10
C MET A 115 -1.93 14.10 10.15
N TRP A 116 -2.12 13.40 11.27
CA TRP A 116 -2.82 13.91 12.45
C TRP A 116 -2.00 13.58 13.70
N ALA A 117 -1.44 14.60 14.34
CA ALA A 117 -0.43 14.37 15.36
C ALA A 117 -0.31 15.52 16.36
N ALA A 118 -0.41 15.20 17.65
CA ALA A 118 0.00 16.10 18.72
C ALA A 118 1.53 16.34 18.70
N SER A 119 2.00 17.36 19.40
CA SER A 119 3.45 17.59 19.55
C SER A 119 4.12 16.38 20.19
N GLY A 120 5.28 15.97 19.65
CA GLY A 120 6.04 14.80 20.10
C GLY A 120 5.46 13.43 19.69
N ALA A 121 4.33 13.38 18.98
CA ALA A 121 3.74 12.12 18.54
C ALA A 121 4.51 11.47 17.37
N LEU A 122 4.44 10.14 17.30
CA LEU A 122 5.16 9.29 16.33
C LEU A 122 4.87 9.65 14.88
N ALA A 123 3.63 10.02 14.54
CA ALA A 123 3.32 10.43 13.17
C ALA A 123 4.15 11.65 12.72
N ARG A 124 4.63 12.52 13.63
CA ARG A 124 5.51 13.66 13.26
C ARG A 124 6.95 13.22 12.93
N THR A 125 7.35 11.99 13.23
CA THR A 125 8.70 11.47 12.97
C THR A 125 8.81 10.70 11.65
N VAL A 126 7.72 10.57 10.90
CA VAL A 126 7.75 9.94 9.57
C VAL A 126 8.55 10.80 8.58
N PRO A 127 9.19 10.19 7.56
CA PRO A 127 10.07 10.92 6.68
C PRO A 127 9.32 11.87 5.73
N TRP A 128 9.87 13.08 5.56
CA TRP A 128 9.28 14.11 4.69
C TRP A 128 9.25 13.69 3.20
N GLN A 129 10.08 12.73 2.80
CA GLN A 129 10.12 12.14 1.46
C GLN A 129 8.82 11.44 1.08
N LEU A 130 7.90 11.20 2.03
CA LEU A 130 6.54 10.78 1.73
C LEU A 130 5.73 11.87 1.03
N ASP A 131 6.06 13.16 1.17
CA ASP A 131 5.38 14.27 0.50
C ASP A 131 5.88 14.43 -0.94
N PRO A 132 5.04 14.16 -1.97
CA PRO A 132 5.44 14.32 -3.36
C PRO A 132 5.81 15.77 -3.72
N GLY A 133 5.31 16.75 -2.96
CA GLY A 133 5.62 18.17 -3.17
C GLY A 133 6.99 18.61 -2.63
N ARG A 134 7.67 17.76 -1.86
CA ARG A 134 9.02 18.01 -1.31
C ARG A 134 10.07 17.08 -1.89
N ARG A 135 9.66 15.89 -2.30
CA ARG A 135 10.54 14.82 -2.76
C ARG A 135 11.31 15.20 -4.04
N PRO A 136 12.63 14.92 -4.12
CA PRO A 136 13.41 15.13 -5.34
C PRO A 136 12.85 14.32 -6.52
N GLU A 137 13.08 14.81 -7.75
CA GLU A 137 12.74 14.08 -8.96
C GLU A 137 13.52 12.77 -9.06
N GLY A 138 12.89 11.71 -9.59
CA GLY A 138 13.50 10.38 -9.67
C GLY A 138 13.67 9.68 -8.32
N TYR A 139 13.19 10.26 -7.23
CA TYR A 139 13.18 9.62 -5.92
C TYR A 139 11.78 9.07 -5.62
N VAL A 140 11.69 7.86 -5.10
CA VAL A 140 10.45 7.26 -4.61
C VAL A 140 10.66 6.75 -3.18
N THR A 141 9.55 6.58 -2.46
CA THR A 141 9.57 6.01 -1.12
C THR A 141 8.81 4.70 -1.19
N ASP A 142 9.43 3.63 -0.73
CA ASP A 142 8.76 2.36 -0.49
C ASP A 142 8.41 2.24 1.00
N LEU A 143 7.38 1.47 1.28
CA LEU A 143 7.02 0.96 2.58
C LEU A 143 7.35 -0.52 2.60
N ALA A 144 8.13 -0.95 3.58
CA ALA A 144 8.41 -2.36 3.84
C ALA A 144 7.84 -2.74 5.21
N LEU A 145 6.97 -3.74 5.25
CA LEU A 145 6.49 -4.35 6.48
C LEU A 145 7.18 -5.69 6.67
N THR A 146 7.78 -5.89 7.84
CA THR A 146 8.41 -7.15 8.23
C THR A 146 7.71 -7.79 9.42
N SER A 147 8.19 -8.97 9.82
CA SER A 147 7.79 -9.62 11.07
C SER A 147 8.11 -8.81 12.33
N ARG A 148 8.93 -7.75 12.24
CA ARG A 148 9.40 -6.95 13.40
C ARG A 148 9.00 -5.48 13.36
N ARG A 149 8.88 -4.89 12.16
CA ARG A 149 8.85 -3.43 12.01
C ARG A 149 8.27 -3.00 10.67
N LEU A 150 7.85 -1.75 10.63
CA LEU A 150 7.50 -1.01 9.43
C LEU A 150 8.64 -0.05 9.09
N LEU A 151 9.13 -0.10 7.85
CA LEU A 151 10.20 0.78 7.37
C LEU A 151 9.71 1.64 6.21
N PHE A 152 10.22 2.87 6.17
CA PHE A 152 10.17 3.72 4.99
C PHE A 152 11.54 3.71 4.32
N LEU A 153 11.57 3.32 3.06
CA LEU A 153 12.79 3.14 2.28
C LEU A 153 12.83 4.16 1.15
N GLY A 154 13.92 4.91 1.04
CA GLY A 154 14.18 5.82 -0.07
C GLY A 154 14.83 5.09 -1.24
N VAL A 155 14.27 5.22 -2.43
CA VAL A 155 14.76 4.54 -3.63
C VAL A 155 14.92 5.55 -4.76
N ARG A 156 16.08 5.53 -5.42
CA ARG A 156 16.35 6.32 -6.62
C ARG A 156 16.04 5.52 -7.88
N SER A 157 15.08 5.99 -8.66
CA SER A 157 14.73 5.43 -9.96
C SER A 157 15.92 5.48 -10.91
N GLY A 158 16.11 4.42 -11.69
CA GLY A 158 17.19 4.34 -12.69
C GLY A 158 18.59 4.09 -12.11
N THR A 159 18.70 3.76 -10.83
CA THR A 159 19.97 3.40 -10.17
C THR A 159 19.89 2.01 -9.53
N LEU A 160 21.05 1.36 -9.40
CA LEU A 160 21.23 0.12 -8.64
C LEU A 160 21.66 0.42 -7.19
N ASP A 161 21.47 1.64 -6.72
CA ASP A 161 21.86 2.04 -5.37
C ASP A 161 20.99 1.32 -4.33
N LYS A 162 21.60 1.05 -3.17
CA LYS A 162 20.90 0.52 -2.00
C LYS A 162 19.83 1.50 -1.55
N ALA A 163 18.73 0.96 -1.03
CA ALA A 163 17.66 1.81 -0.52
C ALA A 163 18.05 2.44 0.82
N ASP A 164 17.80 3.72 0.98
CA ASP A 164 18.05 4.46 2.22
C ASP A 164 16.96 4.14 3.25
N VAL A 165 17.32 3.74 4.47
CA VAL A 165 16.33 3.61 5.56
C VAL A 165 16.02 5.01 6.08
N LEU A 166 14.82 5.52 5.76
CA LEU A 166 14.39 6.89 6.09
C LEU A 166 13.67 6.99 7.42
N GLY A 167 13.07 5.88 7.87
CA GLY A 167 12.36 5.81 9.14
C GLY A 167 11.98 4.37 9.44
N GLU A 168 11.92 4.04 10.73
CA GLU A 168 11.67 2.71 11.23
C GLU A 168 10.73 2.78 12.44
N PHE A 169 9.74 1.91 12.46
CA PHE A 169 8.71 1.84 13.48
C PHE A 169 8.54 0.38 13.92
N PRO A 170 8.83 0.04 15.20
CA PRO A 170 8.57 -1.30 15.72
C PRO A 170 7.11 -1.70 15.55
N ARG A 171 6.83 -2.99 15.37
CA ARG A 171 5.47 -3.47 15.09
C ARG A 171 4.47 -3.04 16.17
N GLU A 172 4.89 -3.06 17.43
CA GLU A 172 4.13 -2.65 18.61
C GLU A 172 3.82 -1.15 18.65
N SER A 173 4.54 -0.32 17.89
CA SER A 173 4.25 1.10 17.78
C SER A 173 3.06 1.39 16.84
N ILE A 174 2.61 0.39 16.08
CA ILE A 174 1.47 0.49 15.17
C ILE A 174 0.24 -0.14 15.83
N ALA A 175 -0.78 0.67 16.11
CA ALA A 175 -2.02 0.19 16.72
C ALA A 175 -2.90 -0.56 15.71
N THR A 176 -3.05 -0.01 14.51
CA THR A 176 -3.92 -0.58 13.46
C THR A 176 -3.66 0.09 12.12
N ALA A 177 -4.20 -0.48 11.05
CA ALA A 177 -4.35 0.22 9.78
C ALA A 177 -5.67 -0.12 9.10
N ARG A 178 -6.14 0.78 8.23
CA ARG A 178 -7.40 0.65 7.52
C ARG A 178 -7.27 1.17 6.09
N GLN A 179 -7.74 0.40 5.12
CA GLN A 179 -7.91 0.88 3.75
C GLN A 179 -9.00 1.97 3.69
N MET A 180 -8.71 3.07 3.01
CA MET A 180 -9.62 4.20 2.82
C MET A 180 -10.25 4.12 1.42
N LYS A 181 -11.51 3.68 1.37
CA LYS A 181 -12.24 3.42 0.11
C LYS A 181 -12.55 4.68 -0.68
N PHE A 182 -12.70 5.82 0.01
CA PHE A 182 -12.82 7.11 -0.65
C PHE A 182 -11.46 7.66 -1.06
N SER A 183 -10.93 7.15 -2.16
CA SER A 183 -9.67 7.57 -2.77
C SER A 183 -9.75 7.49 -4.31
N GLU A 184 -8.67 7.81 -5.02
CA GLU A 184 -8.71 7.87 -6.49
C GLU A 184 -8.97 6.49 -7.11
N ILE A 185 -8.36 5.45 -6.54
CA ILE A 185 -8.46 4.07 -7.02
C ILE A 185 -8.72 3.05 -5.90
N GLY A 186 -8.87 3.45 -4.63
CA GLY A 186 -8.98 2.51 -3.50
C GLY A 186 -7.64 2.12 -2.86
N ALA A 187 -6.54 2.80 -3.23
CA ALA A 187 -5.18 2.49 -2.79
C ALA A 187 -4.69 3.35 -1.61
N ASP A 188 -5.59 4.02 -0.90
CA ASP A 188 -5.22 4.78 0.29
C ASP A 188 -5.31 3.89 1.54
N VAL A 189 -4.40 4.08 2.49
CA VAL A 189 -4.39 3.41 3.79
C VAL A 189 -4.14 4.45 4.89
N ARG A 190 -4.89 4.36 5.98
CA ARG A 190 -4.57 5.07 7.23
C ARG A 190 -3.84 4.12 8.15
N ILE A 191 -2.65 4.50 8.61
CA ILE A 191 -1.88 3.81 9.65
C ILE A 191 -2.02 4.62 10.93
N THR A 192 -2.50 3.98 11.99
CA THR A 192 -2.64 4.59 13.32
C THR A 192 -1.58 4.02 14.25
N PHE A 193 -0.82 4.90 14.88
CA PHE A 193 0.20 4.56 15.87
C PHE A 193 -0.41 4.33 17.26
N ALA A 194 0.35 3.70 18.15
CA ALA A 194 -0.06 3.40 19.53
C ALA A 194 -0.43 4.67 20.32
N ASP A 195 0.20 5.80 20.03
CA ASP A 195 -0.07 7.11 20.63
C ASP A 195 -1.30 7.83 20.02
N GLN A 196 -2.09 7.14 19.20
CA GLN A 196 -3.29 7.64 18.50
C GLN A 196 -3.03 8.67 17.40
N SER A 197 -1.78 9.02 17.14
CA SER A 197 -1.42 9.77 15.94
C SER A 197 -1.56 8.87 14.71
N TRP A 198 -1.78 9.47 13.54
CA TRP A 198 -1.96 8.68 12.33
C TRP A 198 -1.45 9.40 11.08
N ILE A 199 -1.16 8.60 10.04
CA ILE A 199 -0.82 9.06 8.69
C ILE A 199 -1.74 8.40 7.66
N ARG A 200 -1.99 9.10 6.55
CA ARG A 200 -2.71 8.55 5.40
C ARG A 200 -1.79 8.48 4.18
N LEU A 201 -1.54 7.26 3.72
CA LEU A 201 -0.63 6.94 2.63
C LEU A 201 -1.40 6.44 1.42
N PHE A 202 -0.86 6.66 0.24
CA PHE A 202 -1.24 5.98 -1.00
C PHE A 202 -0.20 4.88 -1.29
N THR A 203 -0.67 3.66 -1.54
CA THR A 203 0.16 2.45 -1.70
C THR A 203 0.35 2.01 -3.15
N GLY A 204 -0.04 2.82 -4.14
CA GLY A 204 0.11 2.46 -5.56
C GLY A 204 -1.06 1.67 -6.14
N ASN A 205 -1.57 0.68 -5.41
CA ASN A 205 -2.70 -0.15 -5.84
C ASN A 205 -3.59 -0.60 -4.65
N PRO A 206 -4.87 -0.94 -4.89
CA PRO A 206 -5.83 -1.32 -3.84
C PRO A 206 -5.41 -2.58 -3.07
N ASP A 207 -4.97 -3.61 -3.78
CA ASP A 207 -4.56 -4.90 -3.20
C ASP A 207 -3.43 -4.70 -2.17
N SER A 208 -2.48 -3.81 -2.45
CA SER A 208 -1.41 -3.44 -1.49
C SER A 208 -1.95 -2.69 -0.28
N ALA A 209 -2.98 -1.85 -0.44
CA ALA A 209 -3.59 -1.13 0.69
C ALA A 209 -4.37 -2.08 1.60
N GLU A 210 -5.13 -3.00 1.00
CA GLU A 210 -5.88 -4.04 1.68
C GLU A 210 -4.95 -5.00 2.41
N ARG A 211 -3.97 -5.57 1.69
CA ARG A 211 -2.98 -6.48 2.26
C ARG A 211 -2.20 -5.88 3.41
N LEU A 212 -1.79 -4.61 3.27
CA LEU A 212 -1.13 -3.89 4.36
C LEU A 212 -2.04 -3.75 5.57
N ALA A 213 -3.32 -3.39 5.36
CA ALA A 213 -4.28 -3.27 6.45
C ALA A 213 -4.48 -4.61 7.16
N GLU A 214 -4.68 -5.71 6.44
CA GLU A 214 -4.87 -7.05 6.99
C GLU A 214 -3.68 -7.55 7.81
N LEU A 215 -2.46 -7.37 7.28
CA LEU A 215 -1.22 -7.70 7.99
C LEU A 215 -1.06 -6.83 9.23
N LEU A 216 -1.47 -5.56 9.16
CA LEU A 216 -1.36 -4.61 10.26
C LEU A 216 -2.41 -4.87 11.37
N THR A 217 -3.62 -5.29 11.03
CA THR A 217 -4.70 -5.66 11.95
C THR A 217 -4.58 -7.09 12.49
N GLY A 218 -3.75 -7.92 11.88
CA GLY A 218 -3.62 -9.34 12.23
C GLY A 218 -4.81 -10.19 11.77
N THR A 219 -5.65 -9.67 10.86
CA THR A 219 -6.72 -10.43 10.20
C THR A 219 -6.14 -11.58 9.37
N VAL A 220 -4.96 -11.32 8.81
CA VAL A 220 -4.15 -12.31 8.12
C VAL A 220 -3.00 -12.76 9.02
N GLN A 221 -2.87 -14.08 9.22
CA GLN A 221 -1.87 -14.65 10.09
C GLN A 221 -0.72 -15.26 9.30
N MET A 222 0.51 -14.79 9.54
CA MET A 222 1.71 -15.45 9.01
C MET A 222 1.87 -16.83 9.64
N LEU A 223 2.16 -17.83 8.81
CA LEU A 223 2.41 -19.19 9.26
C LEU A 223 3.90 -19.53 9.10
N PRO A 224 4.55 -20.11 10.13
CA PRO A 224 5.83 -20.78 9.90
C PRO A 224 5.60 -22.05 9.08
N GLU A 225 6.59 -22.48 8.31
CA GLU A 225 6.51 -23.73 7.51
C GLU A 225 6.15 -24.95 8.38
N SER A 226 6.64 -24.96 9.63
CA SER A 226 6.36 -26.02 10.61
C SER A 226 4.88 -26.14 10.97
N ALA A 227 4.07 -25.09 10.75
CA ALA A 227 2.63 -25.11 10.99
C ALA A 227 1.82 -25.70 9.82
N LEU A 228 2.45 -25.98 8.68
CA LEU A 228 1.78 -26.60 7.53
C LEU A 228 1.42 -28.06 7.82
N SER A 229 0.33 -28.54 7.22
CA SER A 229 0.04 -29.98 7.19
C SER A 229 1.02 -30.71 6.27
N GLU A 230 1.06 -32.04 6.36
CA GLU A 230 1.92 -32.83 5.47
C GLU A 230 1.54 -32.66 3.99
N GLY A 231 0.24 -32.68 3.68
CA GLY A 231 -0.24 -32.46 2.31
C GLY A 231 0.08 -31.05 1.79
N GLN A 232 -0.01 -30.04 2.66
CA GLN A 232 0.42 -28.68 2.34
C GLN A 232 1.92 -28.61 2.05
N ARG A 233 2.78 -29.21 2.89
CA ARG A 233 4.22 -29.26 2.64
C ARG A 233 4.55 -29.93 1.30
N GLN A 234 3.91 -31.07 1.01
CA GLN A 234 4.11 -31.76 -0.27
C GLN A 234 3.69 -30.91 -1.49
N ARG A 235 2.64 -30.10 -1.35
CA ARG A 235 2.23 -29.16 -2.41
C ARG A 235 3.21 -28.02 -2.55
N VAL A 236 3.71 -27.46 -1.46
CA VAL A 236 4.75 -26.41 -1.47
C VAL A 236 6.01 -26.93 -2.15
N THR A 237 6.47 -28.15 -1.83
CA THR A 237 7.63 -28.77 -2.49
C THR A 237 7.44 -28.85 -4.01
N ARG A 238 6.25 -29.27 -4.47
CA ARG A 238 5.93 -29.31 -5.90
C ARG A 238 5.92 -27.92 -6.53
N PHE A 239 5.27 -26.96 -5.87
CA PHE A 239 5.24 -25.58 -6.32
C PHE A 239 6.64 -24.97 -6.46
N MET A 240 7.51 -25.16 -5.46
CA MET A 240 8.89 -24.67 -5.50
C MET A 240 9.74 -25.38 -6.56
N ALA A 241 9.48 -26.65 -6.84
CA ALA A 241 10.17 -27.40 -7.90
C ALA A 241 9.80 -26.91 -9.31
N ASP A 242 8.64 -26.27 -9.47
CA ASP A 242 8.22 -25.65 -10.73
C ASP A 242 8.83 -24.25 -10.92
N LEU A 243 9.45 -23.68 -9.88
CA LEU A 243 10.14 -22.39 -9.95
C LEU A 243 11.63 -22.56 -10.24
N PRO A 244 12.32 -21.54 -10.78
CA PRO A 244 13.77 -21.57 -10.96
C PRO A 244 14.51 -21.73 -9.63
N ASP A 245 15.69 -22.35 -9.64
CA ASP A 245 16.55 -22.52 -8.45
C ASP A 245 16.94 -21.20 -7.77
N THR A 246 16.79 -20.07 -8.46
CA THR A 246 16.99 -18.73 -7.93
C THR A 246 15.80 -18.20 -7.13
N ALA A 247 14.71 -18.97 -7.00
CA ALA A 247 13.54 -18.59 -6.22
C ALA A 247 13.91 -18.44 -4.74
N GLN A 248 13.41 -17.37 -4.13
CA GLN A 248 13.53 -17.17 -2.69
C GLN A 248 12.62 -18.16 -1.93
N PRO A 249 12.96 -18.47 -0.65
CA PRO A 249 12.08 -19.23 0.21
C PRO A 249 10.66 -18.64 0.24
N PRO A 250 9.61 -19.49 0.18
CA PRO A 250 8.24 -19.01 0.14
C PRO A 250 7.80 -18.46 1.50
N ALA A 251 6.91 -17.47 1.46
CA ALA A 251 6.17 -16.98 2.61
C ALA A 251 4.80 -17.66 2.69
N TYR A 252 4.34 -17.95 3.91
CA TYR A 252 3.05 -18.62 4.14
C TYR A 252 2.10 -17.74 4.94
N THR A 253 0.88 -17.68 4.45
CA THR A 253 -0.16 -16.83 5.00
C THR A 253 -1.42 -17.65 5.20
N LYS A 254 -2.01 -17.61 6.39
CA LYS A 254 -3.38 -18.09 6.63
C LYS A 254 -4.38 -16.96 6.44
N LEU A 255 -5.32 -17.17 5.53
CA LEU A 255 -6.45 -16.28 5.26
C LEU A 255 -7.59 -16.53 6.27
N ALA A 256 -8.60 -15.67 6.28
CA ALA A 256 -9.69 -15.71 7.24
C ALA A 256 -10.52 -17.02 7.16
N SER A 257 -10.71 -17.56 5.96
CA SER A 257 -11.33 -18.87 5.71
C SER A 257 -10.51 -20.06 6.23
N GLY A 258 -9.24 -19.84 6.54
CA GLY A 258 -8.29 -20.88 6.87
C GLY A 258 -7.52 -21.45 5.67
N ILE A 259 -7.78 -20.95 4.45
CA ILE A 259 -6.94 -21.21 3.28
C ILE A 259 -5.51 -20.71 3.55
N VAL A 260 -4.53 -21.48 3.08
CA VAL A 260 -3.13 -21.08 3.11
C VAL A 260 -2.73 -20.56 1.74
N MET A 261 -2.30 -19.29 1.70
CA MET A 261 -1.60 -18.71 0.56
C MET A 261 -0.10 -18.88 0.72
N VAL A 262 0.53 -19.34 -0.35
CA VAL A 262 1.99 -19.49 -0.47
C VAL A 262 2.46 -18.54 -1.53
N GLU A 263 3.44 -17.71 -1.23
CA GLU A 263 4.03 -16.77 -2.18
C GLU A 263 5.54 -16.97 -2.24
N ALA A 264 6.08 -17.15 -3.44
CA ALA A 264 7.50 -17.21 -3.70
C ALA A 264 7.91 -16.12 -4.68
N ARG A 265 9.13 -15.60 -4.52
CA ARG A 265 9.66 -14.53 -5.37
C ARG A 265 10.81 -15.07 -6.22
N VAL A 266 10.75 -14.82 -7.51
CA VAL A 266 11.76 -15.22 -8.48
C VAL A 266 12.40 -13.96 -9.05
N PRO A 267 13.74 -13.83 -9.08
CA PRO A 267 14.38 -12.69 -9.75
C PRO A 267 13.91 -12.55 -11.20
N ALA A 268 13.35 -11.39 -11.54
CA ALA A 268 12.83 -11.10 -12.87
C ALA A 268 13.98 -10.87 -13.85
N LYS A 269 13.82 -11.35 -15.08
CA LYS A 269 14.84 -11.14 -16.15
C LYS A 269 14.94 -9.69 -16.61
N ALA A 270 13.94 -8.86 -16.29
CA ALA A 270 13.82 -7.48 -16.73
C ALA A 270 14.80 -6.50 -16.06
N GLY A 271 15.50 -6.93 -15.01
CA GLY A 271 16.51 -6.12 -14.33
C GLY A 271 17.01 -6.74 -13.03
N THR A 272 18.19 -6.34 -12.60
CA THR A 272 18.75 -6.72 -11.29
C THR A 272 17.81 -6.25 -10.18
N ASP A 273 17.55 -7.12 -9.20
CA ASP A 273 16.71 -6.87 -8.01
C ASP A 273 15.22 -6.59 -8.27
N LEU A 274 14.73 -6.90 -9.47
CA LEU A 274 13.30 -7.05 -9.73
C LEU A 274 12.88 -8.49 -9.44
N PHE A 275 11.65 -8.69 -8.97
CA PHE A 275 11.11 -10.02 -8.67
C PHE A 275 9.74 -10.21 -9.29
N GLU A 276 9.49 -11.40 -9.83
CA GLU A 276 8.18 -11.92 -10.17
C GLU A 276 7.64 -12.70 -8.97
N THR A 277 6.44 -12.35 -8.52
CA THR A 277 5.76 -13.06 -7.44
C THR A 277 4.91 -14.18 -8.03
N HIS A 278 5.14 -15.40 -7.57
CA HIS A 278 4.33 -16.57 -7.87
C HIS A 278 3.56 -16.97 -6.63
N SER A 279 2.28 -17.31 -6.77
CA SER A 279 1.45 -17.70 -5.64
C SER A 279 0.58 -18.93 -5.93
N ILE A 280 0.28 -19.68 -4.88
CA ILE A 280 -0.73 -20.74 -4.88
C ILE A 280 -1.60 -20.61 -3.63
N LEU A 281 -2.84 -21.06 -3.76
CA LEU A 281 -3.79 -21.22 -2.66
C LEU A 281 -4.03 -22.70 -2.40
N MET A 282 -4.09 -23.08 -1.13
CA MET A 282 -4.37 -24.45 -0.74
C MET A 282 -5.19 -24.56 0.54
N ASP A 283 -6.04 -25.58 0.59
CA ASP A 283 -6.84 -25.88 1.79
C ASP A 283 -6.00 -26.57 2.88
N ALA A 284 -6.65 -26.97 3.98
CA ALA A 284 -6.00 -27.67 5.10
C ALA A 284 -5.35 -29.01 4.71
N SER A 285 -5.85 -29.66 3.66
CA SER A 285 -5.31 -30.92 3.13
C SER A 285 -4.17 -30.73 2.13
N GLY A 286 -3.96 -29.49 1.66
CA GLY A 286 -3.02 -29.19 0.59
C GLY A 286 -3.59 -29.42 -0.81
N ALA A 287 -4.92 -29.45 -0.97
CA ALA A 287 -5.56 -29.41 -2.29
C ALA A 287 -5.64 -27.95 -2.80
N PRO A 288 -5.67 -27.70 -4.13
CA PRO A 288 -5.90 -26.36 -4.66
C PRO A 288 -7.20 -25.77 -4.11
N ALA A 289 -7.15 -24.53 -3.63
CA ALA A 289 -8.31 -23.81 -3.14
C ALA A 289 -8.57 -22.54 -3.96
N GLN A 290 -9.80 -22.04 -3.89
CA GLN A 290 -10.18 -20.72 -4.40
C GLN A 290 -10.43 -19.81 -3.19
N PRO A 291 -10.11 -18.51 -3.27
CA PRO A 291 -10.35 -17.59 -2.16
C PRO A 291 -11.84 -17.48 -1.85
N GLU A 292 -12.20 -17.40 -0.57
CA GLU A 292 -13.57 -17.16 -0.12
C GLU A 292 -13.84 -15.66 0.08
N PRO A 293 -15.12 -15.24 0.18
CA PRO A 293 -15.43 -13.85 0.49
C PRO A 293 -14.76 -13.39 1.80
N GLY A 294 -13.87 -12.40 1.72
CA GLY A 294 -13.11 -11.89 2.87
C GLY A 294 -11.70 -12.48 3.02
N ASP A 295 -11.23 -13.28 2.07
CA ASP A 295 -9.84 -13.76 2.01
C ASP A 295 -8.89 -12.87 1.20
N LEU A 296 -9.44 -11.95 0.38
CA LEU A 296 -8.75 -11.02 -0.51
C LEU A 296 -9.51 -9.71 -0.61
#